data_AF-A0A087N983-F1
#
_entry.id   AF-A0A087N983-F1
#
_cell.length_a   1.000
_cell.length_b   1.000
_cell.length_c   1.000
_cell.angle_alpha   90.00
_cell.angle_beta   90.00
_cell.angle_gamma   90.00
#
_symmetry.space_group_name_H-M   'P 1'
#
loop_
_entity.id
_entity.type
_entity.pdbx_description
1 polymer ?
#
loop_
_entity_poly.entity_id
_entity_poly.type
_entity_poly.pdbx_seq_one_letter_code
_entity_poly.pdbx_strand_id
1 'polypeptide(L)'
;MKGEKTLAELAQQFDVHPNQITTWRSQLLEGAAGVFDSDNASATAEPAIDVKTLHAKIGELTLANDFLAGALGKAGLLPSAKR
;
A
#
# COMPACT_ATOMS: atom_id res chain seq x y z
N MET A 1 18.84 31.91 12.60
CA MET A 1 18.17 30.79 13.28
C MET A 1 16.69 31.13 13.46
N LYS A 2 15.80 30.65 12.57
CA LYS A 2 14.35 30.66 12.85
C LYS A 2 14.09 29.31 13.52
N GLY A 3 13.87 29.24 14.84
CA GLY A 3 13.82 27.91 15.43
C GLY A 3 13.28 27.70 16.83
N GLU A 4 13.10 28.73 17.65
CA GLU A 4 12.64 28.50 19.03
C GLU A 4 11.36 29.29 19.28
N LYS A 5 10.23 28.60 19.10
CA LYS A 5 8.95 29.03 19.69
C LYS A 5 8.79 28.31 21.01
N THR A 6 8.35 29.03 22.02
CA THR A 6 7.97 28.48 23.31
C THR A 6 6.76 27.54 23.15
N LEU A 7 6.58 26.65 24.12
CA LEU A 7 5.44 25.74 24.13
C LEU A 7 4.10 26.49 24.20
N ALA A 8 4.07 27.67 24.84
CA ALA A 8 2.90 28.54 24.88
C ALA A 8 2.59 29.16 23.51
N GLU A 9 3.60 29.62 22.78
CA GLU A 9 3.41 30.15 21.42
C GLU A 9 2.96 29.07 20.44
N LEU A 10 3.45 27.83 20.59
CA LEU A 10 3.00 26.69 19.81
C LEU A 10 1.55 26.31 20.15
N ALA A 11 1.21 26.27 21.44
CA ALA A 11 -0.15 26.00 21.91
C ALA A 11 -1.15 27.01 21.33
N GLN A 12 -0.79 28.30 21.39
CA GLN A 12 -1.62 29.37 20.83
C GLN A 12 -1.69 29.33 19.30
N GLN A 13 -0.57 29.06 18.62
CA GLN A 13 -0.53 29.06 17.16
C GLN A 13 -1.41 27.96 16.56
N PHE A 14 -1.40 26.77 17.18
CA PHE A 14 -2.09 25.59 16.66
C PHE A 14 -3.41 25.30 17.37
N ASP A 15 -3.82 26.18 18.30
CA ASP A 15 -5.02 26.03 19.12
C ASP A 15 -5.10 24.67 19.84
N VAL A 16 -3.99 24.28 20.46
CA VAL A 16 -3.85 23.01 21.18
C VAL A 16 -3.40 23.25 22.61
N HIS A 17 -3.79 22.38 23.53
CA HIS A 17 -3.39 22.51 24.93
C HIS A 17 -1.89 22.17 25.10
N PRO A 18 -1.13 22.91 25.93
CA PRO A 18 0.28 22.62 26.26
C PRO A 18 0.61 21.14 26.51
N ASN A 19 -0.22 20.42 27.28
CA ASN A 19 -0.02 18.99 27.55
C ASN A 19 -0.12 18.08 26.31
N GLN A 20 -0.85 18.49 25.26
CA GLN A 20 -0.92 17.71 24.02
C GLN A 20 0.42 17.78 23.29
N ILE A 21 1.03 18.98 23.24
CA ILE A 21 2.35 19.17 22.64
C ILE A 21 3.42 18.36 23.38
N THR A 22 3.40 18.34 24.72
CA THR A 22 4.36 17.54 25.51
C THR A 22 4.17 16.04 25.29
N THR A 23 2.91 15.59 25.18
CA THR A 23 2.58 14.19 24.90
C THR A 23 3.09 13.77 23.53
N TRP A 24 2.80 14.54 22.47
CA TRP A 24 3.28 14.25 21.11
C TRP A 24 4.80 14.30 21.01
N ARG A 25 5.45 15.24 21.70
CA ARG A 25 6.92 15.29 21.78
C ARG A 25 7.49 14.01 22.40
N SER A 26 6.87 13.52 23.47
CA SER A 26 7.33 12.30 24.15
C SER A 26 7.14 11.07 23.26
N GLN A 27 5.96 10.94 22.63
CA GLN A 27 5.67 9.89 21.66
C GLN A 27 6.64 9.90 20.48
N LEU A 28 6.96 11.08 19.96
CA LEU A 28 7.93 11.23 18.88
C LEU A 28 9.33 10.81 19.33
N LEU A 29 9.79 11.23 20.51
CA LEU A 29 11.13 10.86 21.00
C LEU A 29 11.27 9.36 21.25
N GLU A 30 10.20 8.72 21.74
CA GLU A 30 10.14 7.27 21.97
C GLU A 30 10.05 6.48 20.66
N GLY A 31 9.24 6.95 19.70
CA GLY A 31 8.97 6.25 18.44
C GLY A 31 9.89 6.62 17.28
N ALA A 32 10.63 7.73 17.35
CA ALA A 32 11.40 8.25 16.21
C ALA A 32 12.49 7.30 15.73
N ALA A 33 13.14 6.56 16.65
CA ALA A 33 14.14 5.58 16.27
C ALA A 33 13.53 4.50 15.34
N GLY A 34 12.31 4.04 15.65
CA GLY A 34 11.62 3.02 14.85
C GLY A 34 11.09 3.52 13.50
N VAL A 35 10.93 4.83 13.30
CA VAL A 35 10.48 5.41 12.02
C VAL A 35 11.59 5.40 10.98
N PHE A 36 12.85 5.58 11.41
CA PHE A 36 14.02 5.57 10.53
C PHE A 36 14.76 4.22 10.54
N ASP A 37 14.36 3.31 11.42
CA ASP A 37 14.85 1.94 11.41
C ASP A 37 14.25 1.18 10.22
N SER A 38 15.10 0.80 9.28
CA SER A 38 14.72 0.07 8.06
C SER A 38 14.07 -1.27 8.36
N ASP A 39 14.28 -1.83 9.55
CA ASP A 39 13.72 -3.13 9.94
C ASP A 39 12.21 -3.04 10.29
N ASN A 40 11.70 -1.87 10.70
CA ASN A 40 10.28 -1.67 11.01
C ASN A 40 9.40 -1.46 9.77
N ALA A 41 10.00 -1.22 8.60
CA ALA A 41 9.29 -1.29 7.31
C ALA A 41 8.65 -2.68 7.07
N SER A 42 9.08 -3.70 7.81
CA SER A 42 8.52 -5.06 7.76
C SER A 42 7.16 -5.18 8.44
N ALA A 43 6.79 -4.29 9.38
CA ALA A 43 5.50 -4.36 10.08
C ALA A 43 4.31 -3.92 9.21
N THR A 44 4.59 -3.18 8.13
CA THR A 44 3.61 -2.77 7.11
C THR A 44 4.06 -3.18 5.70
N ALA A 45 4.99 -4.15 5.60
CA ALA A 45 5.36 -4.69 4.30
C ALA A 45 4.09 -5.29 3.70
N GLU A 46 3.64 -4.72 2.58
CA GLU A 46 2.59 -5.33 1.76
C GLU A 46 2.91 -6.81 1.60
N PRO A 47 1.91 -7.70 1.68
CA PRO A 47 2.15 -9.13 1.59
C PRO A 47 3.00 -9.39 0.37
N ALA A 48 4.14 -10.05 0.56
CA ALA A 48 5.10 -10.30 -0.51
C ALA A 48 4.37 -10.91 -1.70
N ILE A 49 4.19 -10.11 -2.76
CA ILE A 49 3.43 -10.54 -3.93
C ILE A 49 4.29 -11.57 -4.65
N ASP A 50 3.82 -12.82 -4.67
CA ASP A 50 4.49 -13.88 -5.41
C ASP A 50 4.21 -13.71 -6.91
N VAL A 51 5.00 -12.85 -7.55
CA VAL A 51 4.96 -12.56 -8.99
C VAL A 51 5.11 -13.82 -9.83
N LYS A 52 5.85 -14.82 -9.34
CA LYS A 52 6.02 -16.10 -10.05
C LYS A 52 4.69 -16.86 -10.09
N THR A 53 3.98 -16.93 -8.97
CA THR A 53 2.64 -17.53 -8.91
C THR A 53 1.65 -16.79 -9.80
N LEU A 54 1.68 -15.46 -9.84
CA LEU A 54 0.83 -14.68 -10.74
C LEU A 54 1.12 -14.97 -12.22
N HIS A 55 2.39 -14.98 -12.63
CA HIS A 55 2.77 -15.31 -14.01
C HIS A 55 2.38 -16.74 -14.41
N ALA A 56 2.53 -17.71 -13.49
CA ALA A 56 2.07 -19.07 -13.73
C ALA A 56 0.54 -19.11 -13.95
N LYS A 57 -0.22 -18.38 -13.13
CA LYS A 57 -1.69 -18.34 -13.27
C LYS A 57 -2.14 -17.64 -14.55
N ILE A 58 -1.45 -16.57 -14.96
CA ILE A 58 -1.70 -15.90 -16.24
C ILE A 58 -1.48 -16.88 -17.40
N GLY A 59 -0.37 -17.61 -17.42
CA GLY A 59 -0.08 -18.60 -18.47
C GLY A 59 -1.12 -19.73 -18.53
N GLU A 60 -1.52 -20.27 -17.37
CA GLU A 60 -2.58 -21.28 -17.26
C GLU A 60 -3.90 -20.77 -17.84
N LEU A 61 -4.33 -19.56 -17.45
CA LEU A 61 -5.58 -18.95 -17.92
C LEU A 61 -5.53 -18.62 -19.42
N THR A 62 -4.40 -18.15 -19.94
CA THR A 62 -4.22 -17.92 -21.38
C THR A 62 -4.41 -19.23 -22.15
N LEU A 63 -3.76 -20.30 -21.71
CA LEU A 63 -3.86 -21.60 -22.38
C LEU A 63 -5.31 -22.16 -22.33
N ALA A 64 -5.97 -22.02 -21.18
CA ALA A 64 -7.36 -22.47 -21.01
C ALA A 64 -8.34 -21.66 -21.87
N ASN A 65 -8.17 -20.34 -21.95
CA ASN A 65 -9.01 -19.47 -22.77
C ASN A 65 -8.82 -19.75 -24.27
N ASP A 66 -7.58 -19.93 -24.72
CA ASP A 66 -7.28 -20.25 -26.12
C ASP A 66 -7.87 -21.61 -26.53
N PHE A 67 -7.76 -22.60 -25.64
CA PHE A 67 -8.38 -23.91 -25.84
C PHE A 67 -9.90 -23.79 -25.95
N LEU A 68 -10.54 -23.07 -25.03
CA LEU A 68 -11.99 -22.89 -25.01
C LEU A 68 -12.48 -22.14 -26.25
N ALA A 69 -11.81 -21.05 -26.63
CA ALA A 69 -12.12 -20.30 -27.84
C ALA A 69 -12.01 -21.18 -29.09
N GLY A 70 -10.95 -21.99 -29.20
CA GLY A 70 -10.77 -22.95 -30.29
C GLY A 70 -11.85 -24.04 -30.31
N ALA A 71 -12.22 -24.58 -29.14
CA ALA A 71 -13.26 -25.60 -29.02
C ALA A 71 -14.64 -25.04 -29.40
N LEU A 72 -14.99 -23.85 -28.92
CA LEU A 72 -16.23 -23.16 -29.27
C LEU A 72 -16.28 -22.83 -30.77
N GLY A 73 -15.14 -22.47 -31.37
CA GLY A 73 -15.04 -22.25 -32.81
C GLY A 73 -15.33 -23.51 -33.61
N LYS A 74 -14.74 -24.65 -33.21
CA LYS A 74 -15.01 -25.96 -33.82
C LYS A 74 -16.45 -26.42 -33.63
N ALA A 75 -17.06 -26.09 -32.50
CA ALA A 75 -18.45 -26.41 -32.20
C ALA A 75 -19.47 -25.47 -32.88
N GLY A 76 -19.02 -24.41 -33.55
CA GLY A 76 -19.91 -23.40 -34.15
C GLY A 76 -20.66 -22.54 -33.11
N LEU A 77 -20.18 -22.53 -31.87
CA LEU A 77 -20.82 -21.87 -30.72
C LEU A 77 -20.16 -20.53 -30.36
N LEU A 78 -19.16 -20.08 -31.12
CA LEU A 78 -18.65 -18.72 -30.95
C LEU A 78 -19.79 -17.73 -31.21
N PRO A 79 -20.06 -16.77 -30.31
CA PRO A 79 -20.98 -15.69 -30.62
C PRO A 79 -20.48 -15.02 -31.89
N SER A 80 -21.28 -15.08 -32.96
CA SER A 80 -21.05 -14.25 -34.13
C SER A 80 -21.17 -12.81 -33.64
N ALA A 81 -20.03 -12.17 -33.34
CA ALA A 81 -19.99 -10.73 -33.15
C ALA A 81 -20.35 -10.11 -34.49
N LYS A 82 -21.66 -9.96 -34.73
CA LYS A 82 -22.21 -9.16 -35.83
C LYS A 82 -21.58 -7.77 -35.69
N ARG A 83 -20.78 -7.41 -36.70
CA ARG A 83 -20.39 -6.03 -36.98
C ARG A 83 -21.64 -5.17 -37.22
#